data_AF-A0A399YXU7-F1
#
_entry.id   AF-A0A399YXU7-F1
#
_cell.length_a   1.000
_cell.length_b   1.000
_cell.length_c   1.000
_cell.angle_alpha   90.00
_cell.angle_beta   90.00
_cell.angle_gamma   90.00
#
_symmetry.space_group_name_H-M   'P 1'
#
loop_
_entity.id
_entity.type
_entity.pdbx_description
1 polymer ?
#
loop_
_entity_poly.entity_id
_entity_poly.type
_entity_poly.pdbx_seq_one_letter_code
_entity_poly.pdbx_strand_id
1 'polypeptide(L)'
;MTELLEQFEAAVAGADGEALSEIVHPDRGIRLRLNWWNPEVIVAGEDVPALFSASEQYEWGIEDGSGEPIRGSFSEIVMPRLERDLLGATAWACDEGQFGGTAGTTVLPEGYEAVNFYSAHRPAPAEQELDWGTWLIGVERWEGRYYVSYLVHYRWEI
;
A
#
# COMPACT_ATOMS: atom_id res chain seq x y z
N MET A 1 -12.12 10.91 7.75
CA MET A 1 -10.88 10.11 7.68
C MET A 1 -10.20 10.22 9.03
N THR A 2 -9.47 9.21 9.51
CA THR A 2 -8.67 9.36 10.75
C THR A 2 -7.45 10.23 10.47
N GLU A 3 -6.98 10.99 11.46
CA GLU A 3 -5.81 11.88 11.35
C GLU A 3 -4.56 11.17 10.78
N LEU A 4 -4.35 9.90 11.15
CA LEU A 4 -3.25 9.07 10.64
C LEU A 4 -3.28 8.90 9.11
N LEU A 5 -4.47 8.73 8.52
CA LEU A 5 -4.60 8.56 7.07
C LEU A 5 -4.35 9.86 6.33
N GLU A 6 -4.81 10.98 6.88
CA GLU A 6 -4.54 12.30 6.30
C GLU A 6 -3.04 12.61 6.31
N GLN A 7 -2.33 12.23 7.38
CA GLN A 7 -0.87 12.32 7.45
C GLN A 7 -0.20 11.40 6.43
N PHE A 8 -0.70 10.17 6.26
CA PHE A 8 -0.18 9.23 5.27
C PHE A 8 -0.34 9.75 3.83
N GLU A 9 -1.52 10.22 3.47
CA GLU A 9 -1.78 10.83 2.15
C GLU A 9 -0.92 12.06 1.91
N ALA A 10 -0.77 12.94 2.91
CA ALA A 10 0.09 14.12 2.80
C ALA A 10 1.57 13.74 2.59
N ALA A 11 2.07 12.75 3.32
CA ALA A 11 3.43 12.25 3.16
C ALA A 11 3.66 11.66 1.76
N VAL A 12 2.71 10.86 1.25
CA VAL A 12 2.75 10.33 -0.12
C VAL A 12 2.68 11.45 -1.15
N ALA A 13 1.72 12.38 -1.04
CA ALA A 13 1.55 13.48 -2.00
C ALA A 13 2.76 14.42 -2.04
N GLY A 14 3.47 14.58 -0.92
CA GLY A 14 4.71 15.36 -0.84
C GLY A 14 5.98 14.58 -1.15
N ALA A 15 5.89 13.25 -1.34
CA ALA A 15 7.05 12.35 -1.35
C ALA A 15 7.97 12.59 -0.12
N ASP A 16 7.36 12.82 1.03
CA ASP A 16 8.03 13.24 2.27
C ASP A 16 8.26 12.04 3.19
N GLY A 17 9.47 11.49 3.12
CA GLY A 17 9.87 10.31 3.90
C GLY A 17 9.99 10.60 5.39
N GLU A 18 10.37 11.83 5.76
CA GLU A 18 10.42 12.27 7.16
C GLU A 18 9.02 12.29 7.75
N ALA A 19 8.05 12.88 7.03
CA ALA A 19 6.64 12.85 7.45
C ALA A 19 6.08 11.42 7.52
N LEU A 20 6.46 10.54 6.58
CA LEU A 20 6.08 9.12 6.62
C LEU A 20 6.69 8.41 7.85
N SER A 21 7.94 8.74 8.22
CA SER A 21 8.62 8.11 9.35
C SER A 21 7.94 8.40 10.69
N GLU A 22 7.21 9.51 10.81
CA GLU A 22 6.44 9.85 12.02
C GLU A 22 5.24 8.93 12.24
N ILE A 23 4.75 8.29 11.19
CA ILE A 23 3.55 7.44 11.25
C ILE A 23 3.85 5.96 11.00
N VAL A 24 5.12 5.61 10.77
CA VAL A 24 5.60 4.22 10.70
C VAL A 24 6.34 3.87 11.98
N HIS A 25 6.21 2.62 12.46
CA HIS A 25 6.88 2.21 13.67
C HIS A 25 8.41 2.13 13.46
N PRO A 26 9.25 2.78 14.28
CA PRO A 26 10.71 2.85 14.04
C PRO A 26 11.39 1.47 14.06
N ASP A 27 11.00 0.57 14.97
CA ASP A 27 11.61 -0.77 15.05
C ASP A 27 11.01 -1.80 14.07
N ARG A 28 9.75 -1.65 13.66
CA ARG A 28 9.04 -2.64 12.83
C ARG A 28 9.02 -2.26 11.35
N GLY A 29 9.19 -0.97 11.06
CA GLY A 29 9.10 -0.45 9.71
C GLY A 29 7.71 -0.63 9.11
N ILE A 30 7.68 -0.75 7.79
CA ILE A 30 6.46 -0.94 7.01
C ILE A 30 6.59 -2.14 6.08
N ARG A 31 5.52 -2.93 5.98
CA ARG A 31 5.45 -4.12 5.12
C ARG A 31 4.65 -3.80 3.88
N LEU A 32 5.14 -4.22 2.71
CA LEU A 32 4.55 -3.88 1.43
C LEU A 32 4.34 -5.13 0.58
N ARG A 33 3.21 -5.15 -0.13
CA ARG A 33 2.92 -6.13 -1.17
C ARG A 33 2.26 -5.45 -2.36
N LEU A 34 2.82 -5.66 -3.56
CA LEU A 34 2.25 -5.12 -4.80
C LEU A 34 1.01 -5.86 -5.30
N ASN A 35 0.85 -7.11 -4.89
CA ASN A 35 -0.37 -7.90 -4.99
C ASN A 35 -0.40 -8.80 -3.75
N TRP A 36 -1.58 -9.27 -3.34
CA TRP A 36 -1.72 -10.09 -2.13
C TRP A 36 -0.89 -11.38 -2.13
N TRP A 37 -0.65 -11.96 -3.30
CA TRP A 37 0.17 -13.17 -3.50
C TRP A 37 1.66 -12.90 -3.78
N ASN A 38 2.04 -11.64 -4.05
CA ASN A 38 3.44 -11.28 -4.20
C ASN A 38 4.18 -11.35 -2.85
N PRO A 39 5.51 -11.55 -2.87
CA PRO A 39 6.31 -11.60 -1.66
C PRO A 39 6.19 -10.29 -0.88
N GLU A 40 6.36 -10.40 0.43
CA GLU A 40 6.41 -9.26 1.32
C GLU A 40 7.77 -8.58 1.23
N VAL A 41 7.76 -7.27 1.04
CA VAL A 41 8.93 -6.41 1.16
C VAL A 41 8.82 -5.65 2.48
N ILE A 42 9.87 -5.68 3.29
CA ILE A 42 9.92 -4.97 4.57
C ILE A 42 10.93 -3.84 4.43
N VAL A 43 10.48 -2.61 4.67
CA VAL A 43 11.35 -1.44 4.78
C VAL A 43 11.54 -1.17 6.27
N ALA A 44 12.79 -1.20 6.75
CA ALA A 44 13.07 -0.93 8.16
C ALA A 44 12.73 0.53 8.50
N GLY A 45 12.32 0.80 9.74
CA GLY A 45 11.90 2.15 10.12
C GLY A 45 13.02 3.19 10.00
N GLU A 46 14.29 2.78 10.14
CA GLU A 46 15.45 3.66 9.91
C GLU A 46 15.63 4.08 8.43
N ASP A 47 15.11 3.29 7.48
CA ASP A 47 15.20 3.56 6.04
C ASP A 47 14.01 4.38 5.51
N VAL A 48 12.90 4.43 6.25
CA VAL A 48 11.67 5.16 5.86
C VAL A 48 11.92 6.64 5.52
N PRO A 49 12.74 7.41 6.26
CA PRO A 49 13.03 8.80 5.93
C PRO A 49 13.57 9.01 4.52
N ALA A 50 14.32 8.05 3.99
CA ALA A 50 14.92 8.12 2.66
C ALA A 50 14.08 7.44 1.57
N LEU A 51 12.99 6.73 1.93
CA LEU A 51 12.29 5.77 1.07
C LEU A 51 11.88 6.31 -0.31
N PHE A 52 11.41 7.57 -0.38
CA PHE A 52 10.99 8.21 -1.63
C PHE A 52 12.15 8.68 -2.53
N SER A 53 13.37 8.72 -2.01
CA SER A 53 14.56 9.19 -2.75
C SER A 53 15.63 8.11 -2.92
N ALA A 54 15.54 7.02 -2.15
CA ALA A 54 16.46 5.92 -2.19
C ALA A 54 16.41 5.19 -3.55
N SER A 55 17.59 4.81 -4.05
CA SER A 55 17.75 3.98 -5.24
C SER A 55 17.87 2.49 -4.92
N GLU A 56 17.66 2.11 -3.66
CA GLU A 56 17.68 0.72 -3.22
C GLU A 56 16.71 -0.12 -4.05
N GLN A 57 17.17 -1.29 -4.47
CA GLN A 57 16.44 -2.16 -5.38
C GLN A 57 15.76 -3.27 -4.59
N TYR A 58 14.45 -3.41 -4.74
CA TYR A 58 13.68 -4.48 -4.13
C TYR A 58 13.17 -5.46 -5.18
N GLU A 59 12.93 -6.71 -4.76
CA GLU A 59 12.20 -7.69 -5.55
C GLU A 59 10.74 -7.72 -5.07
N TRP A 60 9.85 -7.15 -5.88
CA TRP A 60 8.44 -6.98 -5.54
C TRP A 60 7.57 -8.16 -5.97
N GLY A 61 8.20 -9.22 -6.49
CA GLY A 61 7.54 -10.41 -7.03
C GLY A 61 7.51 -10.42 -8.54
N ILE A 62 6.38 -10.86 -9.10
CA ILE A 62 6.20 -11.02 -10.55
C ILE A 62 4.94 -10.32 -11.03
N GLU A 63 4.95 -9.92 -12.30
CA GLU A 63 3.79 -9.31 -12.95
C GLU A 63 2.78 -10.39 -13.31
N ASP A 64 1.52 -10.08 -13.06
CA ASP A 64 0.40 -10.96 -13.38
C ASP A 64 0.28 -11.21 -14.90
N GLY A 65 -0.11 -12.42 -15.28
CA GLY A 65 -0.19 -12.88 -16.68
C GLY A 65 1.16 -13.14 -17.39
N SER A 66 2.14 -12.25 -17.26
CA SER A 66 3.46 -12.42 -17.94
C SER A 66 4.46 -13.25 -17.14
N GLY A 67 4.40 -13.18 -15.80
CA GLY A 67 5.38 -13.82 -14.91
C GLY A 67 6.75 -13.14 -14.87
N GLU A 68 6.90 -11.97 -15.51
CA GLU A 68 8.17 -11.22 -15.49
C GLU A 68 8.45 -10.65 -14.10
N PRO A 69 9.72 -10.65 -13.64
CA PRO A 69 10.08 -10.14 -12.33
C PRO A 69 9.88 -8.62 -12.23
N ILE A 70 9.25 -8.19 -11.14
CA ILE A 70 9.11 -6.77 -10.79
C ILE A 70 10.27 -6.40 -9.86
N ARG A 71 11.22 -5.62 -10.39
CA ARG A 71 12.39 -5.12 -9.65
C ARG A 71 12.56 -3.64 -9.88
N GLY A 72 12.90 -2.92 -8.81
CA GLY A 72 13.08 -1.49 -8.83
C GLY A 72 13.04 -0.90 -7.42
N SER A 73 13.34 0.38 -7.31
CA SER A 73 13.17 1.11 -6.07
C SER A 73 11.71 1.34 -5.72
N PHE A 74 11.47 1.75 -4.48
CA PHE A 74 10.14 2.16 -4.04
C PHE A 74 9.56 3.24 -4.97
N SER A 75 10.36 4.23 -5.34
CA SER A 75 9.93 5.34 -6.20
C SER A 75 9.68 4.92 -7.65
N GLU A 76 10.40 3.90 -8.14
CA GLU A 76 10.19 3.36 -9.48
C GLU A 76 8.93 2.50 -9.55
N ILE A 77 8.59 1.78 -8.48
CA ILE A 77 7.60 0.70 -8.52
C ILE A 77 6.33 1.02 -7.71
N VAL A 78 6.49 1.43 -6.45
CA VAL A 78 5.35 1.61 -5.53
C VAL A 78 4.76 3.02 -5.65
N MET A 79 5.61 4.05 -5.72
CA MET A 79 5.15 5.44 -5.73
C MET A 79 4.13 5.74 -6.86
N PRO A 80 4.33 5.32 -8.13
CA PRO A 80 3.34 5.58 -9.18
C PRO A 80 1.98 4.93 -8.90
N ARG A 81 1.94 3.81 -8.18
CA ARG A 81 0.69 3.13 -7.79
C ARG A 81 0.01 3.83 -6.61
N LEU A 82 0.78 4.37 -5.66
CA LEU A 82 0.24 5.22 -4.60
C LEU A 82 -0.34 6.51 -5.17
N GLU A 83 0.41 7.22 -6.02
CA GLU A 83 -0.09 8.43 -6.68
C GLU A 83 -1.37 8.18 -7.48
N ARG A 84 -1.41 7.07 -8.24
CA ARG A 84 -2.58 6.74 -9.06
C ARG A 84 -3.77 6.32 -8.22
N ASP A 85 -3.60 5.35 -7.32
CA ASP A 85 -4.72 4.63 -6.71
C ASP A 85 -5.02 5.09 -5.28
N LEU A 86 -4.01 5.50 -4.48
CA LEU A 86 -4.24 6.07 -3.14
C LEU A 86 -4.72 7.52 -3.25
N LEU A 87 -3.95 8.39 -3.92
CA LEU A 87 -4.32 9.82 -4.03
C LEU A 87 -5.51 10.03 -4.99
N GLY A 88 -5.78 9.06 -5.87
CA GLY A 88 -6.96 9.02 -6.73
C GLY A 88 -8.18 8.36 -6.08
N ALA A 89 -8.08 7.86 -4.84
CA ALA A 89 -9.19 7.17 -4.19
C ALA A 89 -10.37 8.12 -3.91
N THR A 90 -11.57 7.67 -4.24
CA THR A 90 -12.83 8.41 -3.97
C THR A 90 -13.78 7.65 -3.05
N ALA A 91 -13.46 6.39 -2.76
CA ALA A 91 -14.21 5.55 -1.84
C ALA A 91 -13.27 5.00 -0.76
N TRP A 92 -13.73 5.08 0.50
CA TRP A 92 -12.99 4.66 1.67
C TRP A 92 -13.87 3.79 2.57
N ALA A 93 -13.28 2.76 3.17
CA ALA A 93 -13.93 1.93 4.18
C ALA A 93 -12.95 1.51 5.28
N CYS A 94 -13.49 1.10 6.43
CA CYS A 94 -12.74 0.64 7.60
C CYS A 94 -13.11 -0.83 7.84
N ASP A 95 -12.10 -1.69 7.98
CA ASP A 95 -12.23 -3.14 8.20
C ASP A 95 -13.12 -3.87 7.19
N GLU A 96 -13.36 -3.22 6.05
CA GLU A 96 -14.08 -3.75 4.90
C GLU A 96 -13.20 -3.52 3.67
N GLY A 97 -12.87 -4.60 2.97
CA GLY A 97 -12.12 -4.50 1.74
C GLY A 97 -13.02 -4.01 0.60
N GLN A 98 -12.86 -2.75 0.18
CA GLN A 98 -13.52 -2.27 -1.04
C GLN A 98 -12.70 -2.66 -2.26
N PHE A 99 -13.25 -3.57 -3.06
CA PHE A 99 -12.63 -4.05 -4.29
C PHE A 99 -13.58 -3.80 -5.48
N GLY A 100 -13.01 -3.59 -6.66
CA GLY A 100 -13.75 -3.79 -7.90
C GLY A 100 -14.06 -5.28 -8.09
N GLY A 101 -14.70 -5.64 -9.21
CA GLY A 101 -14.78 -7.06 -9.59
C GLY A 101 -13.36 -7.63 -9.72
N THR A 102 -13.04 -8.64 -8.93
CA THR A 102 -11.78 -9.40 -8.97
C THR A 102 -12.04 -10.81 -9.51
N ALA A 103 -11.03 -11.44 -10.13
CA ALA A 103 -11.13 -12.83 -10.57
C ALA A 103 -11.23 -13.84 -9.41
N GLY A 104 -10.89 -13.42 -8.17
CA GLY A 104 -10.95 -14.23 -6.95
C GLY A 104 -11.48 -13.47 -5.73
N THR A 105 -11.55 -14.14 -4.58
CA THR A 105 -11.83 -13.47 -3.29
C THR A 105 -10.56 -12.80 -2.81
N THR A 106 -10.61 -11.49 -2.56
CA THR A 106 -9.50 -10.80 -1.90
C THR A 106 -9.36 -11.29 -0.47
N VAL A 107 -8.22 -11.90 -0.15
CA VAL A 107 -7.86 -12.30 1.22
C VAL A 107 -6.70 -11.44 1.68
N LEU A 108 -6.73 -11.01 2.95
CA LEU A 108 -5.56 -10.43 3.59
C LEU A 108 -4.47 -11.50 3.74
N PRO A 109 -3.18 -11.14 3.65
CA PRO A 109 -2.10 -12.08 3.94
C PRO A 109 -2.27 -12.73 5.33
N GLU A 110 -1.88 -14.00 5.44
CA GLU A 110 -1.93 -14.73 6.72
C GLU A 110 -1.18 -13.96 7.83
N GLY A 111 -1.79 -13.86 9.02
CA GLY A 111 -1.24 -13.11 10.15
C GLY A 111 -1.63 -11.62 10.21
N TYR A 112 -2.33 -11.11 9.20
CA TYR A 112 -2.85 -9.73 9.17
C TYR A 112 -4.30 -9.62 9.68
N GLU A 113 -4.91 -10.78 9.98
CA GLU A 113 -6.32 -10.98 10.31
C GLU A 113 -6.80 -10.24 11.58
N ALA A 114 -5.86 -9.85 12.45
CA ALA A 114 -6.14 -9.17 13.71
C ALA A 114 -5.89 -7.65 13.66
N VAL A 115 -5.52 -7.11 12.49
CA VAL A 115 -5.08 -5.71 12.35
C VAL A 115 -6.18 -4.91 11.64
N ASN A 116 -6.58 -3.80 12.25
CA ASN A 116 -7.55 -2.91 11.62
C ASN A 116 -6.92 -2.31 10.35
N PHE A 117 -7.72 -2.15 9.31
CA PHE A 117 -7.23 -1.58 8.06
C PHE A 117 -8.25 -0.63 7.45
N TYR A 118 -7.74 0.23 6.58
CA TYR A 118 -8.56 1.07 5.73
C TYR A 118 -8.37 0.67 4.28
N SER A 119 -9.45 0.67 3.50
CA SER A 119 -9.36 0.52 2.05
C SER A 119 -9.48 1.89 1.39
N ALA A 120 -8.49 2.26 0.58
CA ALA A 120 -8.54 3.42 -0.30
C ALA A 120 -8.79 2.92 -1.73
N HIS A 121 -10.01 3.13 -2.24
CA HIS A 121 -10.43 2.61 -3.54
C HIS A 121 -10.59 3.72 -4.57
N ARG A 122 -9.87 3.55 -5.69
CA ARG A 122 -10.10 4.29 -6.93
C ARG A 122 -10.97 3.44 -7.87
N PRO A 123 -12.18 3.89 -8.21
CA PRO A 123 -13.02 3.19 -9.18
C PRO A 123 -12.43 3.23 -10.59
N ALA A 124 -12.78 2.23 -11.37
CA ALA A 124 -12.48 2.20 -12.79
C ALA A 124 -13.20 3.34 -13.54
N PRO A 125 -12.55 3.99 -14.52
CA PRO A 125 -13.25 4.83 -15.48
C PRO A 125 -14.34 4.03 -16.22
N ALA A 126 -15.45 4.67 -16.59
CA ALA A 126 -16.61 3.98 -17.17
C ALA A 126 -16.30 3.16 -18.44
N GLU A 127 -15.29 3.55 -19.21
CA GLU A 127 -14.87 2.87 -20.45
C GLU A 127 -13.77 1.83 -20.23
N GLN A 128 -13.27 1.68 -18.99
CA GLN A 128 -12.15 0.79 -18.63
C GLN A 128 -12.46 0.06 -17.33
N GLU A 129 -13.50 -0.78 -17.32
CA GLU A 129 -14.06 -1.45 -16.12
C GLU A 129 -13.04 -2.24 -15.28
N LEU A 130 -11.91 -2.63 -15.87
CA LEU A 130 -10.83 -3.37 -15.21
C LEU A 130 -9.72 -2.47 -14.64
N ASP A 131 -9.67 -1.18 -15.02
CA ASP A 131 -8.65 -0.24 -14.55
C ASP A 131 -9.07 0.43 -13.23
N TRP A 132 -9.32 -0.39 -12.21
CA TRP A 132 -9.51 0.06 -10.83
C TRP A 132 -8.27 -0.25 -9.99
N GLY A 133 -8.18 0.35 -8.80
CA GLY A 133 -7.12 0.05 -7.84
C GLY A 133 -7.56 0.29 -6.40
N THR A 134 -7.11 -0.56 -5.48
CA THR A 134 -7.34 -0.41 -4.04
C THR A 134 -6.03 -0.58 -3.29
N TRP A 135 -5.76 0.33 -2.35
CA TRP A 135 -4.76 0.09 -1.30
C TRP A 135 -5.45 -0.30 -0.01
N LEU A 136 -5.02 -1.41 0.59
CA LEU A 136 -5.30 -1.69 2.00
C LEU A 136 -4.17 -1.14 2.85
N ILE A 137 -4.54 -0.28 3.80
CA ILE A 137 -3.63 0.43 4.69
C ILE A 137 -3.85 -0.13 6.09
N GLY A 138 -2.93 -0.99 6.50
CA GLY A 138 -2.92 -1.61 7.81
C GLY A 138 -2.50 -0.64 8.89
N VAL A 139 -3.24 -0.64 9.98
CA VAL A 139 -2.99 0.24 11.13
C VAL A 139 -2.84 -0.60 12.38
N GLU A 140 -1.68 -0.47 13.03
CA GLU A 140 -1.43 -1.11 14.32
C GLU A 140 -1.43 -0.08 15.45
N ARG A 141 -1.80 -0.51 16.66
CA ARG A 141 -1.71 0.30 17.87
C ARG A 141 -0.57 -0.19 18.75
N TRP A 142 0.35 0.69 19.09
CA TRP A 142 1.47 0.41 19.99
C TRP A 142 1.61 1.53 21.02
N GLU A 143 1.69 1.16 22.31
CA GLU A 143 1.80 2.09 23.45
C GLU A 143 0.83 3.28 23.42
N GLY A 144 -0.37 3.07 22.86
CA GLY A 144 -1.42 4.08 22.78
C GLY A 144 -1.40 4.94 21.51
N ARG A 145 -0.35 4.87 20.66
CA ARG A 145 -0.26 5.53 19.36
C ARG A 145 -0.60 4.56 18.23
N TYR A 146 -1.15 5.08 17.13
CA TYR A 146 -1.43 4.31 15.92
C TYR A 146 -0.33 4.54 14.88
N TYR A 147 -0.01 3.49 14.13
CA TYR A 147 1.02 3.49 13.10
C TYR A 147 0.51 2.79 11.84
N VAL A 148 0.96 3.26 10.68
CA VAL A 148 0.84 2.51 9.42
C VAL A 148 1.85 1.36 9.46
N SER A 149 1.35 0.13 9.38
CA SER A 149 2.17 -1.08 9.54
C SER A 149 2.33 -1.87 8.25
N TYR A 150 1.34 -1.80 7.36
CA TYR A 150 1.42 -2.47 6.07
C TYR A 150 0.61 -1.81 4.96
N LEU A 151 1.02 -2.09 3.74
CA LEU A 151 0.35 -1.69 2.51
C LEU A 151 0.21 -2.90 1.58
N VAL A 152 -1.02 -3.18 1.14
CA VAL A 152 -1.27 -4.20 0.12
C VAL A 152 -2.07 -3.58 -1.01
N HIS A 153 -1.54 -3.67 -2.23
CA HIS A 153 -2.22 -3.19 -3.42
C HIS A 153 -3.07 -4.30 -4.05
N TYR A 154 -4.22 -3.90 -4.56
CA TYR A 154 -5.15 -4.72 -5.32
C TYR A 154 -5.54 -3.98 -6.58
N ARG A 155 -5.63 -4.73 -7.68
CA ARG A 155 -6.11 -4.27 -8.98
C ARG A 155 -6.70 -5.47 -9.72
N TRP A 156 -7.22 -5.26 -10.92
CA TRP A 156 -7.60 -6.38 -11.78
C TRP A 156 -6.40 -7.29 -12.08
N GLU A 157 -6.65 -8.60 -12.04
CA GLU A 157 -5.73 -9.70 -12.33
C GLU A 157 -6.34 -10.54 -13.47
N ILE A 158 -5.52 -11.08 -14.38
CA ILE A 158 -5.90 -11.80 -15.61
C ILE A 158 -5.76 -13.32 -15.50
#